data_AF-A0A9R0JVJ5-F1
#
_entry.id   AF-A0A9R0JVJ5-F1
#
_cell.length_a   1.000
_cell.length_b   1.000
_cell.length_c   1.000
_cell.angle_alpha   90.00
_cell.angle_beta   90.00
_cell.angle_gamma   90.00
#
_symmetry.space_group_name_H-M   'P 1'
#
loop_
_entity.id
_entity.type
_entity.pdbx_description
1 polymer ?
#
loop_
_entity_poly.entity_id
_entity_poly.type
_entity_poly.pdbx_seq_one_letter_code
_entity_poly.pdbx_strand_id
1 'polypeptide(L)'
;MEGSNILGKLQITWRTNLGESGRLQTQHILGSPVPRKEIDLQVVKIPPAIIMHKPFEVQLRLTNQTERALGPFEIWYSGDSNGELAFMVNGLQTMVSFGWEQKVNHASKLM
;
A
#
# COMPACT_ATOMS: atom_id res chain seq x y z
N MET A 1 14.00 -5.54 6.94
CA MET A 1 15.10 -6.30 6.28
C MET A 1 14.96 -6.23 4.75
N GLU A 2 15.92 -5.62 4.07
CA GLU A 2 15.99 -5.54 2.60
C GLU A 2 16.21 -6.95 2.02
N GLY A 3 15.27 -7.40 1.20
CA GLY A 3 15.43 -8.65 0.45
C GLY A 3 16.49 -8.42 -0.62
N SER A 4 17.66 -9.04 -0.46
CA SER A 4 18.74 -8.95 -1.45
C SER A 4 18.23 -9.30 -2.84
N ASN A 5 18.40 -8.39 -3.80
CA ASN A 5 17.99 -8.58 -5.19
C ASN A 5 18.98 -9.45 -5.98
N ILE A 6 19.62 -10.41 -5.30
CA ILE A 6 20.60 -11.32 -5.88
C ILE A 6 19.86 -12.58 -6.30
N LEU A 7 19.79 -12.84 -7.60
CA LEU A 7 19.17 -14.04 -8.17
C LEU A 7 20.10 -15.26 -8.13
N GLY A 8 21.41 -15.04 -8.10
CA GLY A 8 22.41 -16.11 -8.06
C GLY A 8 23.64 -15.78 -8.89
N LYS A 9 24.39 -16.80 -9.33
CA LYS A 9 25.53 -16.67 -10.25
C LYS A 9 25.62 -17.91 -11.14
N LEU A 10 26.13 -17.74 -12.35
CA LEU A 10 26.40 -18.86 -13.24
C LEU A 10 27.86 -19.30 -13.06
N GLN A 11 28.06 -20.61 -12.84
CA GLN A 11 29.37 -21.23 -12.75
C GLN A 11 29.40 -22.46 -13.67
N ILE A 12 30.39 -22.50 -14.55
CA ILE A 12 30.59 -23.59 -15.52
C ILE A 12 32.02 -24.10 -15.37
N THR A 13 32.17 -25.42 -15.34
CA THR A 13 33.46 -26.12 -15.43
C THR A 13 33.40 -27.11 -16.58
N TRP A 14 34.45 -27.17 -17.39
CA TRP A 14 34.54 -28.11 -18.50
C TRP A 14 35.95 -28.71 -18.59
N ARG A 15 36.09 -29.78 -19.37
CA ARG A 15 37.40 -30.29 -19.78
C ARG A 15 37.63 -30.00 -21.25
N THR A 16 38.85 -29.61 -21.62
CA THR A 16 39.26 -29.48 -23.02
C THR A 16 39.49 -30.86 -23.62
N ASN A 17 39.61 -30.93 -24.94
CA ASN A 17 39.93 -32.18 -25.65
C ASN A 17 41.28 -32.79 -25.21
N LEU A 18 42.14 -32.00 -24.55
CA LEU A 18 43.43 -32.42 -23.98
C LEU A 18 43.37 -32.68 -22.45
N GLY A 19 42.18 -32.65 -21.84
CA GLY A 19 41.96 -33.01 -20.44
C GLY A 19 42.14 -31.87 -19.43
N GLU A 20 42.54 -30.68 -19.87
CA GLU A 20 42.71 -29.50 -19.01
C GLU A 20 41.35 -29.02 -18.48
N SER A 21 41.30 -28.57 -17.23
CA SER A 21 40.07 -28.05 -16.64
C SER A 21 39.91 -26.56 -16.92
N GLY A 22 38.84 -26.18 -17.62
CA GLY A 22 38.39 -24.80 -17.77
C GLY A 22 37.33 -24.43 -16.74
N ARG A 23 37.28 -23.15 -16.34
CA ARG A 23 36.27 -22.63 -15.41
C ARG A 23 35.84 -21.23 -15.83
N LEU A 24 34.54 -21.03 -15.94
CA LEU A 24 33.92 -19.71 -16.13
C LEU A 24 32.94 -19.45 -14.99
N GLN A 25 33.05 -18.28 -14.40
CA GLN A 25 32.14 -17.82 -13.37
C GLN A 25 31.71 -16.40 -13.69
N THR A 26 30.41 -16.14 -13.60
CA THR A 26 29.88 -14.79 -13.69
C THR A 26 29.89 -14.11 -12.32
N GLN A 27 29.69 -12.79 -12.33
CA GLN A 27 29.26 -12.06 -11.15
C GLN A 27 27.82 -12.47 -10.76
N HIS A 28 27.35 -11.95 -9.63
CA HIS A 28 25.97 -12.14 -9.20
C HIS A 28 25.01 -11.53 -10.23
N ILE A 29 24.04 -12.33 -10.64
CA ILE A 29 22.90 -11.89 -11.44
C ILE A 29 21.99 -11.13 -10.49
N LEU A 30 21.79 -9.85 -10.76
CA LEU A 30 20.86 -9.01 -10.02
C LEU A 30 19.49 -9.07 -10.71
N GLY A 31 18.43 -9.23 -9.93
CA GLY A 31 17.07 -9.16 -10.45
C GLY A 31 16.61 -7.72 -10.63
N SER A 32 15.39 -7.54 -11.13
CA SER A 32 14.71 -6.25 -10.99
C SER A 32 14.24 -6.12 -9.55
N PRO A 33 14.51 -4.98 -8.88
CA PRO A 33 13.97 -4.76 -7.55
C PRO A 33 12.45 -4.77 -7.68
N VAL A 34 11.78 -5.70 -7.00
CA VAL A 34 10.33 -5.71 -6.97
C VAL A 34 9.91 -4.50 -6.12
N PRO A 35 9.29 -3.46 -6.70
CA PRO A 35 8.82 -2.34 -5.90
C PRO A 35 7.76 -2.88 -4.94
N ARG A 36 8.08 -2.89 -3.64
CA ARG A 36 7.10 -3.21 -2.62
C ARG A 36 6.19 -2.00 -2.45
N LYS A 37 4.88 -2.21 -2.60
CA LYS A 37 3.89 -1.19 -2.33
C LYS A 37 3.90 -0.91 -0.83
N GLU A 38 4.32 0.29 -0.45
CA GLU A 38 4.52 0.64 0.96
C GLU A 38 3.21 0.82 1.73
N ILE A 39 2.17 1.26 1.01
CA ILE A 39 0.83 1.50 1.53
C ILE A 39 -0.16 0.71 0.71
N ASP A 40 -1.05 -0.02 1.38
CA ASP A 40 -2.11 -0.75 0.71
C ASP A 40 -3.49 -0.30 1.20
N LEU A 41 -4.41 -0.09 0.26
CA LEU A 41 -5.77 0.33 0.52
C LEU A 41 -6.70 -0.78 0.02
N GLN A 42 -7.50 -1.32 0.92
CA GLN A 42 -8.43 -2.42 0.62
C GLN A 42 -9.84 -2.08 1.04
N VAL A 43 -10.81 -2.57 0.27
CA VAL A 43 -12.21 -2.56 0.69
C VAL A 43 -12.45 -3.78 1.57
N VAL A 44 -12.80 -3.56 2.84
CA VAL A 44 -13.02 -4.66 3.80
C VAL A 44 -14.48 -5.02 3.97
N LYS A 45 -15.39 -4.08 3.71
CA LYS A 45 -16.83 -4.31 3.81
C LYS A 45 -17.59 -3.40 2.86
N ILE A 46 -18.45 -4.01 2.06
CA ILE A 46 -19.48 -3.34 1.25
C ILE A 46 -20.83 -3.95 1.66
N PRO A 47 -21.91 -3.16 1.74
CA PRO A 47 -23.25 -3.68 1.95
C PRO A 47 -23.62 -4.68 0.84
N PRO A 48 -24.27 -5.81 1.17
CA PRO A 48 -24.60 -6.84 0.18
C PRO A 48 -25.60 -6.37 -0.89
N ALA A 49 -26.38 -5.33 -0.59
CA ALA A 49 -27.28 -4.68 -1.52
C ALA A 49 -27.14 -3.16 -1.39
N ILE A 50 -26.98 -2.49 -2.52
CA ILE A 50 -26.91 -1.03 -2.62
C ILE A 50 -28.20 -0.54 -3.28
N ILE A 51 -28.93 0.34 -2.61
CA ILE A 51 -30.15 0.92 -3.14
C ILE A 51 -29.78 2.17 -3.94
N MET A 52 -30.24 2.23 -5.18
CA MET A 52 -29.98 3.36 -6.06
C MET A 52 -30.48 4.68 -5.43
N HIS A 53 -29.70 5.75 -5.59
CA HIS A 53 -29.95 7.08 -5.02
C HIS A 53 -30.01 7.13 -3.48
N LYS A 54 -29.52 6.11 -2.76
CA LYS A 54 -29.34 6.17 -1.30
C LYS A 54 -27.86 6.07 -0.93
N PRO A 55 -27.37 6.91 -0.01
CA PRO A 55 -26.01 6.79 0.49
C PRO A 55 -25.83 5.47 1.22
N PHE A 56 -24.64 4.88 1.10
CA PHE A 56 -24.26 3.65 1.76
C PHE A 56 -22.84 3.76 2.32
N GLU A 57 -22.53 2.96 3.33
CA GLU A 57 -21.23 2.97 3.99
C GLU A 57 -20.34 1.86 3.42
N VAL A 58 -19.09 2.21 3.10
CA VAL A 58 -18.03 1.27 2.73
C VAL A 58 -16.92 1.38 3.76
N GLN A 59 -16.40 0.23 4.20
CA GLN A 59 -15.24 0.21 5.08
C GLN A 59 -13.97 -0.02 4.25
N LEU A 60 -13.02 0.89 4.41
CA LEU A 60 -11.69 0.81 3.80
C LEU A 60 -10.64 0.54 4.88
N ARG A 61 -9.63 -0.24 4.56
CA ARG A 61 -8.46 -0.49 5.41
C ARG A 61 -7.22 0.03 4.69
N LEU A 62 -6.58 1.03 5.29
CA LEU A 62 -5.25 1.50 4.89
C LEU A 62 -4.20 0.77 5.75
N THR A 63 -3.29 0.06 5.10
CA THR A 63 -2.25 -0.74 5.76
C THR A 63 -0.88 -0.21 5.38
N ASN A 64 -0.09 0.18 6.37
CA ASN A 64 1.34 0.41 6.19
C ASN A 64 2.08 -0.93 6.18
N GLN A 65 2.72 -1.26 5.07
CA GLN A 65 3.49 -2.50 4.89
C GLN A 65 4.97 -2.34 5.28
N THR A 66 5.32 -1.21 5.86
CA THR A 66 6.69 -0.87 6.26
C THR A 66 6.81 -0.73 7.77
N GLU A 67 8.03 -0.86 8.27
CA GLU A 67 8.35 -0.69 9.70
C GLU A 67 8.41 0.79 10.11
N ARG A 68 8.45 1.72 9.14
CA ARG A 68 8.55 3.16 9.38
C ARG A 68 7.17 3.80 9.45
N ALA A 69 7.04 4.86 10.24
CA ALA A 69 5.84 5.69 10.20
C ALA A 69 5.72 6.37 8.83
N LEU A 70 4.54 6.32 8.24
CA LEU A 70 4.21 6.94 6.95
C LEU A 70 3.01 7.89 7.16
N GLY A 71 3.06 9.07 6.55
CA GLY A 71 1.97 10.05 6.59
C GLY A 71 2.46 11.51 6.69
N PRO A 72 1.55 12.49 6.60
CA PRO A 72 0.10 12.37 6.44
C PRO A 72 -0.31 11.86 5.05
N PHE A 73 -1.48 11.23 4.95
CA PHE A 73 -2.02 10.75 3.66
C PHE A 73 -3.23 11.56 3.23
N GLU A 74 -3.32 11.80 1.94
CA GLU A 74 -4.50 12.35 1.30
C GLU A 74 -5.22 11.24 0.54
N ILE A 75 -6.53 11.13 0.73
CA ILE A 75 -7.36 10.14 0.06
C ILE A 75 -8.25 10.87 -0.93
N TRP A 76 -8.04 10.59 -2.21
CA TRP A 76 -8.84 11.12 -3.30
C TRP A 76 -9.88 10.09 -3.73
N TYR A 77 -11.09 10.56 -3.99
CA TYR A 77 -12.14 9.80 -4.65
C TYR A 77 -12.47 10.49 -5.98
N SER A 78 -12.66 9.70 -7.03
CA SER A 78 -13.13 10.18 -8.34
C SER A 78 -14.47 9.50 -8.62
N GLY A 79 -15.52 10.31 -8.75
CA GLY A 79 -16.87 9.90 -9.11
C GLY A 79 -17.31 10.55 -10.42
N ASP A 80 -18.32 9.95 -11.03
CA ASP A 80 -19.02 10.46 -12.21
C ASP A 80 -19.75 11.77 -11.88
N SER A 81 -19.34 12.82 -12.57
CA SER A 81 -19.72 14.21 -12.34
C SER A 81 -21.15 14.49 -12.79
N ASN A 82 -22.15 14.18 -11.95
CA ASN A 82 -23.53 14.64 -12.19
C ASN A 82 -24.19 15.33 -10.98
N GLY A 83 -23.42 15.71 -9.97
CA GLY A 83 -23.89 16.56 -8.86
C GLY A 83 -23.39 16.06 -7.51
N GLU A 84 -22.81 16.99 -6.74
CA GLU A 84 -22.41 16.91 -5.32
C GLU A 84 -22.66 15.57 -4.61
N LEU A 85 -21.76 14.60 -4.80
CA LEU A 85 -21.65 13.47 -3.89
C LEU A 85 -20.74 13.88 -2.73
N ALA A 86 -21.34 14.48 -1.70
CA ALA A 86 -20.68 14.67 -0.41
C ALA A 86 -20.52 13.29 0.25
N PHE A 87 -19.31 12.75 0.27
CA PHE A 87 -19.00 11.56 1.05
C PHE A 87 -18.51 11.97 2.44
N MET A 88 -19.09 11.38 3.48
CA MET A 88 -18.61 11.53 4.85
C MET A 88 -17.67 10.37 5.18
N VAL A 89 -16.43 10.69 5.54
CA VAL A 89 -15.49 9.71 6.08
C VAL A 89 -15.78 9.56 7.58
N ASN A 90 -16.60 8.58 7.93
CA ASN A 90 -16.90 8.26 9.32
C ASN A 90 -15.85 7.28 9.86
N GLY A 91 -14.96 7.75 10.74
CA GLY A 91 -13.95 6.92 11.39
C GLY A 91 -12.94 7.75 12.19
N LEU A 92 -12.25 7.11 13.12
CA LEU A 92 -11.08 7.71 13.76
C LEU A 92 -10.03 7.94 12.67
N GLN A 93 -9.93 9.18 12.19
CA GLN A 93 -8.72 9.64 11.54
C GLN A 93 -7.69 9.70 12.65
N THR A 94 -7.03 8.58 12.97
CA THR A 94 -5.86 8.64 13.84
C THR A 94 -4.75 9.30 13.04
N MET A 95 -4.82 10.63 12.94
CA MET A 95 -3.63 11.42 12.86
C MET A 95 -2.94 11.20 14.21
N VAL A 96 -1.90 10.36 14.24
CA VAL A 96 -0.96 10.41 15.37
C VAL A 96 -0.15 11.69 15.18
N SER A 97 -0.81 12.84 15.32
CA SER A 97 -0.14 14.11 15.57
C SER A 97 0.14 14.13 17.06
N PHE A 98 1.41 13.96 17.43
CA PHE A 98 1.86 14.41 18.73
C PHE A 98 1.55 15.91 18.86
N GLY A 99 0.64 16.28 19.76
CA GLY A 99 0.43 17.69 20.17
C GLY A 99 -1.02 18.16 20.24
N TRP A 100 -1.60 18.03 21.44
CA TRP A 100 -2.62 18.85 22.13
C TRP A 100 -3.95 19.26 21.46
N GLU A 101 -5.01 18.66 22.04
CA GLU A 101 -6.31 19.21 22.50
C GLU A 101 -7.37 19.71 21.49
N GLN A 102 -8.45 18.93 21.38
CA GLN A 102 -9.73 19.31 20.77
C GLN A 102 -10.77 19.52 21.90
N LYS A 103 -11.24 20.76 22.07
CA LYS A 103 -12.57 21.02 22.65
C LYS A 103 -13.53 21.32 21.52
N VAL A 104 -14.46 20.41 21.25
CA VAL A 104 -15.65 20.72 20.45
C VAL A 104 -16.86 20.61 21.35
N ASN A 105 -17.46 21.77 21.63
CA ASN A 105 -18.67 21.91 22.42
C ASN A 105 -19.88 21.41 21.63
N HIS A 106 -20.73 20.68 22.35
CA HIS A 106 -22.07 20.27 21.97
C HIS A 106 -22.97 21.49 21.76
N ALA A 107 -23.70 21.55 20.65
CA ALA A 107 -24.91 22.36 20.55
C ALA A 107 -25.89 21.74 19.55
N SER A 108 -26.82 20.96 20.09
CA SER A 108 -28.12 20.73 19.46
C SER A 108 -28.86 22.05 19.34
N LYS A 109 -29.55 22.28 18.21
CA LYS A 109 -30.84 22.99 18.27
C LYS A 109 -31.76 22.56 17.13
N LEU A 110 -32.86 21.94 17.55
CA LEU A 110 -34.12 21.83 16.84
C LEU A 110 -34.63 23.21 16.40
N MET A 111 -35.03 23.32 15.15
CA MET A 111 -36.33 23.88 14.76
C MET A 111 -36.66 23.44 13.33
#